data_AF-A0A0G1R0P8-F1
#
_entry.id   AF-A0A0G1R0P8-F1
#
_cell.length_a   1.000
_cell.length_b   1.000
_cell.length_c   1.000
_cell.angle_alpha   90.00
_cell.angle_beta   90.00
_cell.angle_gamma   90.00
#
_symmetry.space_group_name_H-M   'P 1'
#
loop_
_entity.id
_entity.type
_entity.pdbx_description
1 polymer ?
#
loop_
_entity_poly.entity_id
_entity_poly.type
_entity_poly.pdbx_seq_one_letter_code
_entity_poly.pdbx_strand_id
1 'polypeptide(L)'
;LFKNHPWPEGDYIGYASMFDCNPRFLNNKTFQVYYKYRAGSNYVTAHELLHFMFYDYAIKNHPGLFEGKDTESGTFWDVAEIFNAVVLHTVMFSKIHNAKEQVVYPEHQKFVQDLEGQHEEVTDVDEFILKIYNLVKSKRYDQSYYF
;
A
#
# COMPACT_ATOMS: atom_id res chain seq x y z
N LEU A 1 8.72 -8.19 -7.93
CA LEU A 1 8.32 -7.74 -6.57
C LEU A 1 7.88 -8.94 -5.72
N PHE A 2 6.69 -9.52 -5.93
CA PHE A 2 6.14 -10.56 -5.04
C PHE A 2 6.57 -12.01 -5.35
N LYS A 3 7.85 -12.28 -5.66
CA LYS A 3 8.41 -13.66 -5.80
C LYS A 3 7.56 -14.66 -6.62
N ASN A 4 6.98 -14.22 -7.75
CA ASN A 4 6.08 -15.01 -8.61
C ASN A 4 4.77 -15.47 -7.94
N HIS A 5 4.36 -14.81 -6.85
CA HIS A 5 3.07 -15.02 -6.22
C HIS A 5 1.93 -14.76 -7.23
N PRO A 6 0.97 -15.68 -7.35
CA PRO A 6 -0.12 -15.52 -8.29
C PRO A 6 -1.02 -14.35 -7.88
N TRP A 7 -1.57 -13.65 -8.86
CA TRP A 7 -2.60 -12.65 -8.59
C TRP A 7 -3.79 -13.31 -7.87
N PRO A 8 -4.32 -12.70 -6.79
CA PRO A 8 -5.52 -13.23 -6.15
C PRO A 8 -6.71 -13.22 -7.12
N GLU A 9 -7.66 -14.12 -6.91
CA GLU A 9 -8.88 -14.11 -7.73
C GLU A 9 -9.72 -12.85 -7.45
N GLY A 10 -10.36 -12.33 -8.50
CA GLY A 10 -11.18 -11.13 -8.44
C GLY A 10 -11.49 -10.52 -9.80
N ASP A 11 -12.32 -9.49 -9.80
CA ASP A 11 -12.83 -8.87 -11.03
C ASP A 11 -11.89 -7.80 -11.59
N TYR A 12 -11.11 -7.14 -10.74
CA TYR A 12 -10.17 -6.07 -11.11
C TYR A 12 -10.83 -4.91 -11.88
N ILE A 13 -12.05 -4.54 -11.47
CA ILE A 13 -12.84 -3.47 -12.09
C ILE A 13 -12.72 -2.17 -11.28
N GLY A 14 -12.34 -1.10 -11.97
CA GLY A 14 -12.39 0.27 -11.46
C GLY A 14 -13.66 0.99 -11.93
N TYR A 15 -14.48 1.45 -10.99
CA TYR A 15 -15.69 2.22 -11.27
C TYR A 15 -15.42 3.72 -11.20
N ALA A 16 -15.88 4.48 -12.20
CA ALA A 16 -15.86 5.94 -12.08
C ALA A 16 -16.80 6.38 -10.95
N SER A 17 -16.30 7.23 -10.06
CA SER A 17 -17.05 7.74 -8.92
C SER A 17 -17.10 9.26 -8.92
N MET A 18 -18.20 9.80 -8.40
CA MET A 18 -18.39 11.23 -8.14
C MET A 18 -17.90 11.64 -6.74
N PHE A 19 -17.51 10.67 -5.91
CA PHE A 19 -16.92 10.91 -4.58
C PHE A 19 -15.39 10.81 -4.66
N ASP A 20 -14.70 11.76 -4.05
CA ASP A 20 -13.23 11.84 -4.02
C ASP A 20 -12.66 11.12 -2.79
N CYS A 21 -13.03 9.86 -2.61
CA CYS A 21 -12.51 8.99 -1.55
C CYS A 21 -11.95 7.66 -2.07
N ASN A 22 -12.20 7.32 -3.34
CA ASN A 22 -11.64 6.16 -4.03
C ASN A 22 -11.69 4.84 -3.21
N PRO A 23 -12.85 4.41 -2.67
CA PRO A 23 -12.93 3.20 -1.86
C PRO A 23 -12.52 1.95 -2.65
N ARG A 24 -11.96 0.98 -1.93
CA ARG A 24 -11.55 -0.33 -2.44
C ARG A 24 -12.30 -1.46 -1.75
N PHE A 25 -12.45 -2.58 -2.44
CA PHE A 25 -13.17 -3.75 -1.95
C PHE A 25 -12.30 -5.00 -2.13
N LEU A 26 -11.68 -5.44 -1.03
CA LEU A 26 -10.72 -6.56 -1.06
C LEU A 26 -11.36 -7.91 -1.43
N ASN A 27 -12.67 -8.10 -1.23
CA ASN A 27 -13.32 -9.38 -1.49
C ASN A 27 -13.46 -9.71 -2.98
N ASN A 28 -13.75 -8.70 -3.81
CA ASN A 28 -13.95 -8.86 -5.25
C ASN A 28 -12.89 -8.14 -6.10
N LYS A 29 -11.91 -7.49 -5.45
CA LYS A 29 -10.82 -6.73 -6.10
C LYS A 29 -11.37 -5.61 -6.99
N THR A 30 -12.41 -4.93 -6.52
CA THR A 30 -12.96 -3.75 -7.20
C THR A 30 -12.63 -2.48 -6.44
N PHE A 31 -12.64 -1.35 -7.13
CA PHE A 31 -12.32 -0.05 -6.54
C PHE A 31 -13.02 1.08 -7.28
N GLN A 32 -12.98 2.27 -6.71
CA GLN A 32 -13.55 3.47 -7.30
C GLN A 32 -12.46 4.49 -7.64
N VAL A 33 -12.65 5.21 -8.75
CA VAL A 33 -11.75 6.27 -9.21
C VAL A 33 -12.54 7.54 -9.42
N TYR A 34 -12.13 8.63 -8.77
CA TYR A 34 -12.79 9.92 -8.91
C TYR A 34 -12.69 10.45 -10.35
N TYR A 35 -13.85 10.67 -10.99
CA TYR A 35 -13.96 10.94 -12.43
C TYR A 35 -13.27 12.24 -12.90
N LYS A 36 -13.12 13.23 -12.02
CA LYS A 36 -12.49 14.51 -12.33
C LYS A 36 -10.97 14.48 -12.26
N TYR A 37 -10.38 13.42 -11.68
CA TYR A 37 -8.93 13.30 -11.53
C TYR A 37 -8.33 12.36 -12.58
N ARG A 38 -8.54 12.68 -13.87
CA ARG A 38 -8.11 11.83 -15.00
C ARG A 38 -6.61 11.48 -14.97
N ALA A 39 -5.75 12.44 -14.62
CA ALA A 39 -4.31 12.22 -14.52
C ALA A 39 -3.92 11.24 -13.40
N GLY A 40 -4.72 11.16 -12.33
CA GLY A 40 -4.48 10.22 -11.23
C GLY A 40 -5.14 8.86 -11.39
N SER A 41 -5.94 8.63 -12.43
CA SER A 41 -6.63 7.33 -12.61
C SER A 41 -5.64 6.16 -12.73
N ASN A 42 -4.51 6.35 -13.41
CA ASN A 42 -3.44 5.35 -13.48
C ASN A 42 -2.79 5.13 -12.11
N TYR A 43 -2.57 6.20 -11.34
CA TYR A 43 -2.00 6.10 -10.00
C TYR A 43 -2.93 5.37 -9.04
N VAL A 44 -4.21 5.76 -8.98
CA VAL A 44 -5.22 5.09 -8.17
C VAL A 44 -5.33 3.62 -8.58
N THR A 45 -5.39 3.33 -9.88
CA THR A 45 -5.41 1.94 -10.36
C THR A 45 -4.17 1.16 -9.88
N ALA A 46 -2.97 1.71 -10.05
CA ALA A 46 -1.75 1.07 -9.61
C ALA A 46 -1.73 0.85 -8.08
N HIS A 47 -2.21 1.83 -7.32
CA HIS A 47 -2.32 1.77 -5.85
C HIS A 47 -3.27 0.65 -5.41
N GLU A 48 -4.46 0.55 -6.01
CA GLU A 48 -5.43 -0.48 -5.62
C GLU A 48 -5.00 -1.88 -6.04
N LEU A 49 -4.44 -2.03 -7.25
CA LEU A 49 -3.86 -3.31 -7.69
C LEU A 49 -2.73 -3.77 -6.75
N LEU A 50 -1.90 -2.82 -6.31
CA LEU A 50 -0.82 -3.14 -5.39
C LEU A 50 -1.33 -3.54 -4.01
N HIS A 51 -2.39 -2.90 -3.50
CA HIS A 51 -3.07 -3.34 -2.28
C HIS A 51 -3.62 -4.77 -2.40
N PHE A 52 -4.30 -5.08 -3.50
CA PHE A 52 -4.88 -6.41 -3.70
C PHE A 52 -3.83 -7.51 -3.64
N MET A 53 -2.70 -7.31 -4.32
CA MET A 53 -1.56 -8.22 -4.28
C MET A 53 -0.91 -8.25 -2.91
N PHE A 54 -0.68 -7.09 -2.29
CA PHE A 54 -0.03 -6.97 -0.99
C PHE A 54 -0.79 -7.73 0.10
N TYR A 55 -2.10 -7.51 0.23
CA TYR A 55 -2.90 -8.14 1.29
C TYR A 55 -2.92 -9.67 1.14
N ASP A 56 -3.10 -10.16 -0.08
CA ASP A 56 -3.09 -11.61 -0.34
C ASP A 56 -1.71 -12.23 -0.06
N TYR A 57 -0.63 -11.57 -0.51
CA TYR A 57 0.74 -12.00 -0.27
C TYR A 57 1.09 -12.02 1.23
N ALA A 58 0.77 -10.94 1.95
CA ALA A 58 1.12 -10.78 3.36
C ALA A 58 0.42 -11.80 4.25
N ILE A 59 -0.86 -12.11 4.00
CA ILE A 59 -1.59 -13.14 4.75
C ILE A 59 -0.97 -14.53 4.51
N LYS A 60 -0.64 -14.86 3.25
CA LYS A 60 -0.13 -16.19 2.88
C LYS A 60 1.32 -16.42 3.33
N ASN A 61 2.17 -15.39 3.27
CA ASN A 61 3.61 -15.53 3.52
C ASN A 61 4.03 -15.04 4.92
N HIS A 62 3.21 -14.22 5.58
CA HIS A 62 3.46 -13.72 6.93
C HIS A 62 2.22 -13.84 7.85
N PRO A 63 1.58 -15.00 7.95
CA PRO A 63 0.34 -15.16 8.73
C PRO A 63 0.53 -14.77 10.20
N GLY A 64 1.66 -15.10 10.81
CA GLY A 64 1.98 -14.72 12.20
C GLY A 64 2.05 -13.20 12.45
N LEU A 65 2.15 -12.38 11.40
CA LEU A 65 2.15 -10.92 11.49
C LEU A 65 0.81 -10.30 11.13
N PHE A 66 0.01 -10.92 10.28
CA PHE A 66 -1.14 -10.25 9.66
C PHE A 66 -2.46 -11.02 9.71
N GLU A 67 -2.46 -12.32 9.97
CA GLU A 67 -3.69 -13.10 10.07
C GLU A 67 -4.62 -12.54 11.17
N GLY A 68 -5.89 -12.33 10.82
CA GLY A 68 -6.90 -11.75 11.72
C GLY A 68 -6.73 -10.26 12.04
N LYS A 69 -5.77 -9.55 11.42
CA LYS A 69 -5.65 -8.09 11.57
C LYS A 69 -6.60 -7.34 10.63
N ASP A 70 -7.01 -6.16 11.07
CA ASP A 70 -7.87 -5.25 10.30
C ASP A 70 -7.13 -4.65 9.10
N THR A 71 -7.73 -4.72 7.92
CA THR A 71 -7.20 -4.20 6.65
C THR A 71 -7.63 -2.77 6.34
N GLU A 72 -8.52 -2.20 7.15
CA GLU A 72 -9.03 -0.83 7.02
C GLU A 72 -8.51 0.08 8.14
N SER A 73 -7.86 -0.49 9.17
CA SER A 73 -7.26 0.28 10.25
C SER A 73 -6.11 -0.47 10.95
N GLY A 74 -5.30 0.25 11.72
CA GLY A 74 -4.24 -0.35 12.53
C GLY A 74 -3.07 -0.89 11.72
N THR A 75 -2.23 -1.73 12.34
CA THR A 75 -0.88 -2.03 11.82
C THR A 75 -0.87 -2.67 10.44
N PHE A 76 -1.84 -3.51 10.10
CA PHE A 76 -1.84 -4.14 8.77
C PHE A 76 -2.15 -3.11 7.69
N TRP A 77 -3.16 -2.27 7.92
CA TRP A 77 -3.46 -1.12 7.07
C TRP A 77 -2.25 -0.17 6.93
N ASP A 78 -1.61 0.24 8.03
CA ASP A 78 -0.46 1.16 7.96
C ASP A 78 0.69 0.59 7.13
N VAL A 79 1.02 -0.69 7.35
CA VAL A 79 2.09 -1.35 6.61
C VAL A 79 1.74 -1.40 5.11
N ALA A 80 0.48 -1.69 4.77
CA ALA A 80 0.02 -1.70 3.38
C ALA A 80 0.12 -0.33 2.71
N GLU A 81 -0.33 0.73 3.38
CA GLU A 81 -0.28 2.10 2.87
C GLU A 81 1.16 2.60 2.70
N ILE A 82 2.02 2.38 3.71
CA ILE A 82 3.45 2.76 3.65
C ILE A 82 4.17 1.97 2.56
N PHE A 83 3.91 0.65 2.45
CA PHE A 83 4.48 -0.19 1.41
C PHE A 83 4.11 0.34 0.02
N ASN A 84 2.82 0.60 -0.22
CA ASN A 84 2.34 1.13 -1.48
C ASN A 84 2.95 2.48 -1.80
N ALA A 85 2.99 3.39 -0.83
CA ALA A 85 3.58 4.71 -0.97
C ALA A 85 5.05 4.60 -1.44
N VAL A 86 5.86 3.75 -0.82
CA VAL A 86 7.27 3.60 -1.22
C VAL A 86 7.43 2.90 -2.58
N VAL A 87 6.69 1.82 -2.82
CA VAL A 87 6.81 1.03 -4.07
C VAL A 87 6.36 1.83 -5.30
N LEU A 88 5.25 2.56 -5.20
CA LEU A 88 4.75 3.36 -6.32
C LEU A 88 5.73 4.48 -6.72
N HIS A 89 6.53 4.97 -5.77
CA HIS A 89 7.53 6.03 -6.04
C HIS A 89 8.87 5.51 -6.56
N THR A 90 9.04 4.20 -6.69
CA THR A 90 10.20 3.66 -7.39
C THR A 90 10.21 4.10 -8.86
N VAL A 91 11.40 4.15 -9.46
CA VAL A 91 11.59 4.57 -10.87
C VAL A 91 10.77 3.72 -11.84
N MET A 92 10.57 2.43 -11.54
CA MET A 92 9.77 1.54 -12.37
C MET A 92 8.28 1.95 -12.37
N PHE A 93 7.68 2.11 -11.20
CA PHE A 93 6.25 2.38 -11.07
C PHE A 93 5.88 3.82 -11.44
N SER A 94 6.73 4.79 -11.06
CA SER A 94 6.55 6.20 -11.45
C SER A 94 6.45 6.40 -12.96
N LYS A 95 7.22 5.63 -13.75
CA LYS A 95 7.12 5.63 -15.22
C LYS A 95 5.80 5.06 -15.74
N ILE A 96 5.16 4.13 -15.01
CA ILE A 96 3.89 3.51 -15.40
C ILE A 96 2.74 4.47 -15.13
N HIS A 97 2.65 5.01 -13.91
CA HIS A 97 1.51 5.85 -13.54
C HIS A 97 1.66 7.33 -13.90
N ASN A 98 2.89 7.82 -14.12
CA ASN A 98 3.20 9.19 -14.53
C ASN A 98 2.59 10.28 -13.62
N ALA A 99 2.41 9.97 -12.34
CA ALA A 99 1.93 10.94 -11.36
C ALA A 99 3.09 11.79 -10.88
N LYS A 100 2.83 13.09 -10.70
CA LYS A 100 3.84 14.08 -10.29
C LYS A 100 3.96 14.22 -8.78
N GLU A 101 2.92 13.84 -8.05
CA GLU A 101 2.83 14.02 -6.61
C GLU A 101 2.49 12.71 -5.94
N GLN A 102 3.13 12.50 -4.79
CA GLN A 102 2.86 11.39 -3.91
C GLN A 102 1.70 11.72 -2.98
N VAL A 103 0.65 10.92 -3.02
CA VAL A 103 -0.41 10.99 -2.02
C VAL A 103 -0.04 10.04 -0.89
N VAL A 104 0.36 10.59 0.27
CA VAL A 104 0.57 9.84 1.52
C VAL A 104 -0.34 10.41 2.59
N TYR A 105 -0.98 9.53 3.37
CA TYR A 105 -1.66 9.94 4.59
C TYR A 105 -0.71 10.69 5.54
N PRO A 106 -1.15 11.81 6.17
CA PRO A 106 -0.29 12.61 7.04
C PRO A 106 0.45 11.80 8.12
N GLU A 107 -0.22 10.81 8.70
CA GLU A 107 0.34 9.90 9.71
C GLU A 107 1.46 9.00 9.18
N HIS A 108 1.50 8.75 7.88
CA HIS A 108 2.49 7.87 7.24
C HIS A 108 3.67 8.62 6.64
N GLN A 109 3.59 9.95 6.47
CA GLN A 109 4.64 10.77 5.83
C GLN A 109 6.03 10.55 6.44
N LYS A 110 6.12 10.55 7.78
CA LYS A 110 7.41 10.34 8.48
C LYS A 110 7.99 8.96 8.21
N PHE A 111 7.15 7.94 8.09
CA PHE A 111 7.60 6.58 7.78
C PHE A 111 8.12 6.49 6.36
N VAL A 112 7.40 7.09 5.41
CA VAL A 112 7.81 7.14 4.01
C VAL A 112 9.13 7.89 3.87
N GLN A 113 9.28 9.08 4.47
CA GLN A 113 10.54 9.85 4.46
C GLN A 113 11.74 9.05 5.02
N ASP A 114 11.56 8.30 6.11
CA ASP A 114 12.61 7.44 6.66
C ASP A 114 13.02 6.30 5.70
N LEU A 115 12.14 5.97 4.75
CA LEU A 115 12.35 4.94 3.73
C LEU A 115 12.77 5.52 2.36
N GLU A 116 12.59 6.83 2.12
CA GLU A 116 12.86 7.50 0.84
C GLU A 116 14.36 7.52 0.45
N GLY A 117 15.27 7.19 1.36
CA GLY A 117 16.69 7.00 1.05
C GLY A 117 17.04 5.61 0.49
N GLN A 118 16.08 4.69 0.39
CA GLN A 118 16.31 3.26 0.11
C GLN A 118 15.56 2.75 -1.12
N HIS A 119 15.11 3.67 -1.98
CA HIS A 119 14.28 3.40 -3.14
C HIS A 119 14.93 2.57 -4.25
N GLU A 120 16.26 2.41 -4.25
CA GLU A 120 16.90 1.87 -5.44
C GLU A 120 16.52 0.43 -5.72
N GLU A 121 16.31 -0.45 -4.74
CA GLU A 121 15.76 -1.76 -5.03
C GLU A 121 15.01 -2.33 -3.82
N VAL A 122 13.67 -2.39 -3.86
CA VAL A 122 12.93 -3.39 -3.08
C VAL A 122 13.30 -4.75 -3.68
N THR A 123 14.47 -5.26 -3.32
CA THR A 123 15.05 -6.52 -3.82
C THR A 123 14.29 -7.71 -3.27
N ASP A 124 13.97 -7.67 -1.97
CA ASP A 124 13.22 -8.70 -1.28
C ASP A 124 11.98 -8.10 -0.59
N VAL A 125 10.82 -8.56 -1.04
CA VAL A 125 9.52 -8.10 -0.53
C VAL A 125 9.29 -8.50 0.94
N ASP A 126 9.81 -9.65 1.37
CA ASP A 126 9.60 -10.14 2.74
C ASP A 126 10.42 -9.29 3.72
N GLU A 127 11.68 -9.04 3.40
CA GLU A 127 12.54 -8.16 4.19
C GLU A 127 11.95 -6.75 4.30
N PHE A 128 11.40 -6.26 3.19
CA PHE A 128 10.81 -4.93 3.15
C PHE A 128 9.53 -4.84 3.99
N ILE A 129 8.64 -5.83 3.91
CA ILE A 129 7.45 -5.93 4.76
C ILE A 129 7.84 -5.96 6.24
N LEU A 130 8.80 -6.81 6.61
CA LEU A 130 9.29 -6.92 7.99
C LEU A 130 9.87 -5.61 8.50
N LYS A 131 10.64 -4.92 7.66
CA LYS A 131 11.23 -3.63 7.99
C LYS A 131 10.16 -2.58 8.28
N ILE A 132 9.16 -2.44 7.40
CA ILE A 132 8.05 -1.50 7.61
C ILE A 132 7.27 -1.88 8.87
N TYR A 133 6.95 -3.17 9.04
CA TYR A 133 6.22 -3.66 10.23
C TYR A 133 6.94 -3.29 11.53
N ASN A 134 8.25 -3.51 11.60
CA ASN A 134 9.06 -3.16 12.77
C ASN A 134 9.12 -1.65 13.02
N LEU A 135 9.18 -0.84 11.95
CA LEU A 135 9.16 0.62 12.04
C LEU A 135 7.81 1.14 12.57
N VAL A 136 6.69 0.63 12.04
CA VAL A 136 5.33 0.96 12.51
C VAL A 136 5.16 0.57 13.97
N LYS A 137 5.62 -0.64 14.33
CA LYS A 137 5.54 -1.14 15.70
C LYS A 137 6.34 -0.25 16.65
N SER A 138 7.62 0.04 16.37
CA SER A 138 8.47 0.82 17.28
C SER A 138 7.91 2.20 17.59
N LYS A 139 7.42 2.92 16.57
CA LYS A 139 6.86 4.27 16.75
C LYS A 139 5.49 4.29 17.44
N ARG A 140 4.69 3.23 17.33
CA ARG A 140 3.45 3.09 18.11
C ARG A 140 3.71 2.79 19.59
N TYR A 141 4.70 1.96 19.91
CA TYR A 141 5.07 1.71 21.29
C TYR A 141 5.57 2.99 21.98
N ASP A 142 6.33 3.83 21.28
CA ASP A 142 6.82 5.10 21.80
C ASP A 142 5.69 6.07 22.18
N GLN A 143 4.59 6.09 21.41
CA GLN A 143 3.40 6.89 21.71
C GLN A 143 2.58 6.40 22.91
N SER A 144 2.73 5.13 23.31
CA SER A 144 2.00 4.55 24.45
C SER A 144 2.57 4.91 25.82
N TYR A 145 3.78 5.49 25.87
CA TYR A 145 4.43 5.94 27.11
C TYR A 145 4.11 7.39 27.52
N TYR A 146 3.29 8.10 26.72
CA TYR A 146 2.93 9.49 26.96
C TYR A 146 1.48 9.69 27.43
N PHE A 147 0.81 8.63 27.91
CA PHE A 147 -0.53 8.68 28.51
C PHE A 147 -0.56 8.06 29.90
#